data_AF-A0A067QEA9-F1
#
_entry.id   AF-A0A067QEA9-F1
#
_cell.length_a   1.000
_cell.length_b   1.000
_cell.length_c   1.000
_cell.angle_alpha   90.00
_cell.angle_beta   90.00
_cell.angle_gamma   90.00
#
_symmetry.space_group_name_H-M   'P 1'
#
loop_
_entity.id
_entity.type
_entity.pdbx_description
1 polymer ?
#
loop_
_entity_poly.entity_id
_entity_poly.type
_entity_poly.pdbx_seq_one_letter_code
_entity_poly.pdbx_strand_id
1 'polypeptide(L)'
;MYGLRCFPGLELPDLSKPPPGFPLPPLNNQVPPEVALDELMPSVPYFELPAGLMVPLIKLEDGEYKPLDPDSIRLPPPAPPSERLLAAVEAFYAPPCHDRPRDRYF
;
A
#
# COMPACT_ATOMS: atom_id res chain seq x y z
N MET A 1 -11.80 39.23 24.40
CA MET A 1 -13.07 38.48 24.55
C MET A 1 -13.27 37.56 23.36
N TYR A 2 -12.67 36.36 23.35
CA TYR A 2 -13.19 35.16 22.67
C TYR A 2 -12.62 33.94 23.39
N GLY A 3 -13.46 33.31 24.21
CA GLY A 3 -13.09 32.23 25.11
C GLY A 3 -12.90 30.90 24.39
N LEU A 4 -11.89 30.16 24.85
CA LEU A 4 -11.77 28.72 24.68
C LEU A 4 -13.01 28.08 25.31
N ARG A 5 -13.97 27.66 24.49
CA ARG A 5 -15.03 26.78 24.95
C ARG A 5 -14.42 25.40 25.11
N CYS A 6 -13.97 25.10 26.33
CA CYS A 6 -13.83 23.72 26.76
C CYS A 6 -15.22 23.08 26.64
N PHE A 7 -15.37 22.17 25.67
CA PHE A 7 -16.55 21.33 25.61
C PHE A 7 -16.53 20.42 26.86
N PRO A 8 -17.54 20.47 27.74
CA PRO A 8 -17.57 19.58 28.88
C PRO A 8 -17.96 18.19 28.37
N GLY A 9 -17.09 17.21 28.59
CA GLY A 9 -17.53 15.82 28.73
C GLY A 9 -17.70 14.96 27.48
N LEU A 10 -16.80 15.03 26.51
CA LEU A 10 -16.56 13.85 25.64
C LEU A 10 -15.44 13.01 26.27
N GLU A 11 -15.73 12.38 27.40
CA GLU A 11 -14.91 11.25 27.85
C GLU A 11 -15.17 10.12 26.86
N LEU A 12 -14.21 9.90 25.95
CA LEU A 12 -14.23 8.74 25.08
C LEU A 12 -14.23 7.49 25.98
N PRO A 13 -15.12 6.52 25.74
CA PRO A 13 -15.10 5.27 26.49
C PRO A 13 -13.72 4.62 26.34
N ASP A 14 -13.18 4.12 27.44
CA ASP A 14 -11.91 3.40 27.48
C ASP A 14 -12.07 2.05 26.74
N LEU A 15 -11.78 2.06 25.43
CA LEU A 15 -11.83 0.88 24.57
C LEU A 15 -10.67 -0.10 24.84
N SER A 16 -9.74 0.21 25.74
CA SER A 16 -8.68 -0.72 26.11
C SER A 16 -9.22 -1.93 26.88
N LYS A 17 -10.39 -1.79 27.50
CA LYS A 17 -11.06 -2.88 28.20
C LYS A 17 -12.09 -3.54 27.29
N PRO A 18 -12.18 -4.88 27.31
CA PRO A 18 -13.22 -5.56 26.57
C PRO A 18 -14.61 -5.14 27.09
N PRO A 19 -15.65 -5.23 26.25
CA PRO A 19 -17.02 -4.88 26.63
C PRO A 19 -17.48 -5.62 27.89
N PRO A 20 -18.35 -5.02 28.73
CA PRO A 20 -18.99 -5.72 29.83
C PRO A 20 -19.71 -6.98 29.30
N GLY A 21 -19.33 -8.16 29.81
CA GLY A 21 -19.86 -9.46 29.36
C GLY A 21 -19.03 -10.19 28.31
N PHE A 22 -17.89 -9.63 27.88
CA PHE A 22 -16.95 -10.35 27.03
C PHE A 22 -16.34 -11.54 27.81
N PRO A 23 -16.38 -12.77 27.28
CA PRO A 23 -15.79 -13.92 27.94
C PRO A 23 -14.27 -13.76 27.96
N LEU A 24 -13.72 -13.35 29.11
CA LEU A 24 -12.29 -13.36 29.34
C LEU A 24 -11.85 -14.81 29.61
N PRO A 25 -10.87 -15.35 28.88
CA PRO A 25 -10.26 -16.62 29.26
C PRO A 25 -9.68 -16.50 30.68
N PRO A 26 -9.63 -17.58 31.47
CA PRO A 26 -9.06 -17.54 32.81
C PRO A 26 -7.65 -16.98 32.72
N LEU A 27 -7.40 -15.91 33.49
CA LEU A 27 -6.11 -15.24 33.62
C LEU A 27 -5.19 -16.15 34.44
N ASN A 28 -4.85 -17.30 33.88
CA ASN A 28 -3.72 -18.09 34.32
C ASN A 28 -2.49 -17.25 33.93
N ASN A 29 -1.45 -17.22 34.76
CA ASN A 29 -0.18 -16.51 34.50
C ASN A 29 0.62 -17.14 33.33
N GLN A 30 -0.07 -17.63 32.30
CA GLN A 30 0.48 -18.01 31.03
C GLN A 30 0.90 -16.72 30.36
N VAL A 31 2.20 -16.46 30.41
CA VAL A 31 2.90 -15.61 29.44
C VAL A 31 2.24 -15.87 28.08
N PRO A 32 1.68 -14.85 27.40
CA PRO A 32 1.16 -15.03 26.04
C PRO A 32 2.24 -15.78 25.26
N PRO A 33 1.90 -16.84 24.49
CA PRO A 33 2.91 -17.52 23.69
C PRO A 33 3.70 -16.44 22.97
N GLU A 34 5.01 -16.36 23.22
CA GLU A 34 5.88 -15.39 22.57
C GLU A 34 5.65 -15.60 21.08
N VAL A 35 4.88 -14.70 20.48
CA VAL A 35 4.66 -14.71 19.04
C VAL A 35 6.04 -14.45 18.49
N ALA A 36 6.67 -15.49 17.93
CA ALA A 36 8.03 -15.39 17.43
C ALA A 36 8.02 -14.26 16.39
N LEU A 37 8.59 -13.12 16.76
CA LEU A 37 8.55 -11.90 15.93
C LEU A 37 9.17 -12.15 14.54
N ASP A 38 10.07 -13.13 14.47
CA ASP A 38 10.69 -13.61 13.23
C ASP A 38 9.67 -14.22 12.24
N GLU A 39 8.57 -14.83 12.72
CA GLU A 39 7.50 -15.36 11.86
C GLU A 39 6.59 -14.25 11.30
N LEU A 40 6.63 -13.06 11.91
CA LEU A 40 5.86 -11.88 11.47
C LEU A 40 6.54 -11.10 10.33
N MET A 41 7.79 -11.45 10.01
CA MET A 41 8.53 -10.79 8.92
C MET A 41 8.00 -11.27 7.57
N PRO A 42 7.50 -10.38 6.70
CA PRO A 42 7.01 -10.78 5.38
C PRO A 42 8.14 -11.38 4.54
N SER A 43 7.90 -12.55 3.96
CA SER A 43 8.86 -13.26 3.11
C SER A 43 8.92 -12.73 1.67
N VAL A 44 7.98 -11.88 1.29
CA VAL A 44 7.84 -11.32 -0.06
C VAL A 44 8.03 -9.79 -0.04
N PRO A 45 8.44 -9.19 -1.17
CA PRO A 45 8.64 -7.75 -1.25
C PRO A 45 7.37 -6.95 -0.93
N TYR A 46 7.54 -5.75 -0.37
CA TYR A 46 6.43 -4.89 0.06
C TYR A 46 5.43 -4.55 -1.06
N PHE A 47 5.86 -4.52 -2.33
CA PHE A 47 5.01 -4.18 -3.46
C PHE A 47 4.08 -5.32 -3.90
N GLU A 48 4.25 -6.53 -3.38
CA GLU A 48 3.37 -7.68 -3.63
C GLU A 48 2.36 -7.92 -2.49
N LEU A 49 2.45 -7.16 -1.39
CA LEU A 49 1.58 -7.31 -0.23
C LEU A 49 0.20 -6.67 -0.46
N PRO A 50 -0.88 -7.21 0.14
CA PRO A 50 -2.18 -6.54 0.18
C PRO A 50 -2.05 -5.10 0.68
N ALA A 51 -2.88 -4.17 0.17
CA ALA A 51 -2.77 -2.75 0.49
C ALA A 51 -2.74 -2.44 2.01
N GLY A 52 -3.46 -3.20 2.82
CA GLY A 52 -3.46 -3.04 4.28
C GLY A 52 -2.18 -3.53 5.00
N LEU A 53 -1.29 -4.24 4.29
CA LEU A 53 -0.02 -4.75 4.79
C LEU A 53 1.20 -4.07 4.12
N MET A 54 0.97 -3.17 3.15
CA MET A 54 2.04 -2.39 2.55
C MET A 54 2.54 -1.34 3.55
N VAL A 55 3.85 -1.31 3.79
CA VAL A 55 4.48 -0.33 4.69
C VAL A 55 5.08 0.81 3.86
N PRO A 56 4.73 2.09 4.11
CA PRO A 56 5.41 3.22 3.49
C PRO A 56 6.90 3.18 3.84
N LEU A 57 7.76 3.16 2.83
CA LEU A 57 9.21 3.18 3.03
C LEU A 57 9.75 4.59 3.34
N ILE A 58 8.88 5.61 3.31
CA ILE A 58 9.20 6.98 3.70
C ILE A 58 8.83 7.16 5.17
N LYS A 59 9.74 7.70 5.96
CA LYS A 59 9.43 8.12 7.33
C LYS A 59 8.45 9.29 7.28
N LEU A 60 7.62 9.44 8.30
CA LEU A 60 6.64 10.53 8.37
C LEU A 60 7.32 11.91 8.39
N GLU A 61 8.50 11.99 8.99
CA GLU A 61 9.34 13.19 8.98
C GLU A 61 10.03 13.47 7.63
N ASP A 62 10.14 12.48 6.74
CA ASP A 62 10.77 12.60 5.41
C ASP A 62 9.72 13.00 4.35
N GLY A 63 8.94 14.06 4.63
CA GLY A 63 7.95 14.62 3.71
C GLY A 63 8.51 15.64 2.72
N GLU A 64 9.73 16.13 2.95
CA GLU A 64 10.41 17.07 2.06
C GLU A 64 11.06 16.33 0.89
N TYR A 65 10.84 16.85 -0.32
CA TYR A 65 11.50 16.35 -1.52
C TYR A 65 13.01 16.52 -1.40
N LYS A 66 13.75 15.40 -1.44
CA LYS A 66 15.20 15.37 -1.56
C LYS A 66 15.54 15.17 -3.04
N PRO A 67 16.07 16.20 -3.73
CA PRO A 67 16.47 16.05 -5.13
C PRO A 67 17.50 14.92 -5.26
N LEU A 68 17.30 14.05 -6.24
CA LEU A 68 18.26 13.01 -6.57
C LEU A 68 19.44 13.63 -7.32
N ASP A 69 20.65 13.16 -7.02
CA ASP A 69 21.83 13.52 -7.78
C ASP A 69 21.76 12.86 -9.18
N PRO A 70 21.70 13.62 -10.28
CA PRO A 70 21.56 13.05 -11.62
C PRO A 70 22.70 12.09 -11.99
N ASP A 71 23.91 12.33 -11.49
CA ASP A 71 25.08 11.49 -11.77
C ASP A 71 25.03 10.14 -11.03
N SER A 72 24.23 10.07 -9.96
CA SER A 72 23.97 8.85 -9.20
C SER A 72 22.87 7.96 -9.82
N ILE A 73 22.05 8.53 -10.71
CA ILE A 73 20.93 7.82 -11.33
C ILE A 73 21.45 6.94 -12.46
N ARG A 74 21.49 5.63 -12.25
CA ARG A 74 21.78 4.66 -13.31
C ARG A 74 20.50 4.17 -13.95
N LEU A 75 20.34 4.42 -15.24
CA LEU A 75 19.26 3.83 -16.02
C LEU A 75 19.43 2.32 -16.08
N PRO A 76 18.33 1.54 -16.08
CA PRO A 76 18.42 0.13 -16.43
C PRO A 76 19.05 0.00 -17.84
N PRO A 77 19.75 -1.10 -18.12
CA PRO A 77 20.25 -1.36 -19.46
C PRO A 77 19.11 -1.18 -20.48
N PRO A 78 19.36 -0.49 -21.61
CA PRO A 78 18.34 -0.31 -22.63
C PRO A 78 17.89 -1.69 -23.11
N ALA A 79 16.65 -2.05 -22.79
CA ALA A 79 16.04 -3.28 -23.26
C ALA A 79 15.40 -3.03 -24.63
N PRO A 80 15.48 -3.99 -25.57
CA PRO A 80 14.72 -3.90 -26.80
C PRO A 80 13.21 -3.86 -26.48
N PRO A 81 12.40 -3.24 -27.35
CA PRO A 81 10.96 -3.25 -27.19
C PRO A 81 10.42 -4.69 -27.17
N SER A 82 9.40 -4.94 -26.37
CA SER A 82 8.79 -6.27 -26.30
C SER A 82 8.06 -6.62 -27.59
N GLU A 83 8.00 -7.91 -27.91
CA GLU A 83 7.23 -8.42 -29.06
C GLU A 83 5.76 -8.00 -28.97
N ARG A 84 5.19 -8.00 -27.74
CA ARG A 84 3.84 -7.52 -27.49
C ARG A 84 3.66 -6.05 -27.93
N LEU A 85 4.63 -5.19 -27.65
CA LEU A 85 4.58 -3.78 -28.04
C LEU A 85 4.66 -3.64 -29.56
N LEU A 86 5.56 -4.37 -30.21
CA LEU A 86 5.69 -4.37 -31.67
C LEU A 86 4.38 -4.83 -32.34
N ALA A 87 3.82 -5.94 -31.89
CA ALA A 87 2.55 -6.47 -32.39
C ALA A 87 1.38 -5.50 -32.16
N ALA A 88 1.35 -4.79 -31.04
CA ALA A 88 0.32 -3.79 -30.75
C ALA A 88 0.42 -2.58 -31.70
N VAL A 89 1.63 -2.08 -31.95
CA VAL A 89 1.88 -0.99 -32.90
C VAL A 89 1.47 -1.42 -34.32
N GLU A 90 1.87 -2.61 -34.75
CA GLU A 90 1.46 -3.16 -36.04
C GLU A 90 -0.06 -3.31 -36.15
N ALA A 91 -0.72 -3.83 -35.12
CA ALA A 91 -2.17 -3.98 -35.09
C ALA A 91 -2.90 -2.63 -35.16
N PHE A 92 -2.38 -1.60 -34.51
CA PHE A 92 -2.96 -0.26 -34.53
C PHE A 92 -2.90 0.37 -35.93
N TYR A 93 -1.77 0.24 -36.61
CA TYR A 93 -1.58 0.77 -37.96
C TYR A 93 -2.08 -0.15 -39.08
N ALA A 94 -2.40 -1.41 -38.78
CA ALA A 94 -2.97 -2.33 -39.74
C ALA A 94 -4.31 -1.80 -40.30
N PRO A 95 -4.60 -2.03 -41.60
CA PRO A 95 -5.93 -1.79 -42.15
C PRO A 95 -7.01 -2.51 -41.34
N PRO A 96 -8.22 -1.94 -41.20
CA PRO A 96 -9.34 -2.66 -40.60
C PRO A 96 -9.60 -3.96 -41.38
N CYS A 97 -9.76 -5.06 -40.68
CA CYS A 97 -10.20 -6.32 -41.27
C CYS A 97 -11.39 -6.89 -40.49
N HIS A 98 -12.01 -7.95 -41.01
CA HIS A 98 -13.17 -8.58 -40.36
C HIS A 98 -12.86 -9.05 -38.93
N ASP A 99 -11.64 -9.57 -38.68
CA ASP A 99 -11.19 -10.03 -37.36
C ASP A 99 -10.77 -8.88 -36.43
N ARG A 100 -10.68 -7.65 -36.96
CA ARG A 100 -10.22 -6.44 -36.25
C ARG A 100 -11.08 -5.23 -36.64
N PRO A 101 -12.40 -5.23 -36.34
CA PRO A 101 -13.23 -4.07 -36.58
C PRO A 101 -12.70 -2.91 -35.73
N ARG A 102 -12.34 -1.78 -36.35
CA ARG A 102 -12.02 -0.56 -35.59
C ARG A 102 -13.30 -0.09 -34.90
N ASP A 103 -13.21 0.26 -33.62
CA ASP A 103 -14.28 0.96 -32.91
C ASP A 103 -14.60 2.24 -33.68
N ARG A 104 -15.71 2.22 -34.41
CA ARG A 104 -16.28 3.41 -35.02
C ARG A 104 -17.06 4.09 -33.91
N TYR A 105 -16.54 5.21 -33.42
CA TYR A 105 -17.37 6.13 -32.67
C TYR A 105 -18.41 6.72 -33.64
N PHE A 106 -19.67 6.60 -33.21
CA PHE A 106 -20.98 6.82 -33.89
C PHE A 106 -21.55 5.60 -34.63
#